data_AF-A0A8T1RHI6-F1
#
_entry.id   AF-A0A8T1RHI6-F1
#
_cell.length_a   1.000
_cell.length_b   1.000
_cell.length_c   1.000
_cell.angle_alpha   90.00
_cell.angle_beta   90.00
_cell.angle_gamma   90.00
#
_symmetry.space_group_name_H-M   'P 1'
#
loop_
_entity.id
_entity.type
_entity.pdbx_description
1 polymer ?
#
loop_
_entity_poly.entity_id
_entity_poly.type
_entity_poly.pdbx_seq_one_letter_code
_entity_poly.pdbx_strand_id
1 'polypeptide(L)'
;MKGGRNRNFGNPSSSGCRCTMSNGKFEVKKFDGTSNFGMWQCKVVDILIQQELDIALDNRRDDMTEKDWRKLNTQTCSIIRLCLTKEQKYFVMRETNGKKLW
;
A
#
# COMPACT_ATOMS: atom_id res chain seq x y z
N MET A 1 -29.11 36.01 -41.08
CA MET A 1 -28.16 34.91 -41.35
C MET A 1 -27.16 34.81 -40.19
N LYS A 2 -26.91 33.58 -39.72
CA LYS A 2 -25.95 33.12 -38.68
C LYS A 2 -26.30 33.51 -37.23
N GLY A 3 -26.36 32.63 -36.24
CA GLY A 3 -26.16 31.18 -36.15
C GLY A 3 -26.28 30.79 -34.66
N GLY A 4 -27.04 29.72 -34.36
CA GLY A 4 -27.48 29.34 -33.01
C GLY A 4 -26.37 28.84 -32.07
N ARG A 5 -26.61 29.03 -30.76
CA ARG A 5 -25.74 28.59 -29.65
C ARG A 5 -25.78 27.06 -29.53
N ASN A 6 -24.63 26.41 -29.73
CA ASN A 6 -24.46 24.98 -29.52
C ASN A 6 -24.16 24.72 -28.03
N ARG A 7 -25.04 24.00 -27.33
CA ARG A 7 -24.80 23.52 -25.96
C ARG A 7 -24.30 22.08 -26.04
N ASN A 8 -22.98 21.89 -26.02
CA ASN A 8 -22.38 20.58 -25.82
C ASN A 8 -22.50 20.21 -24.34
N PHE A 9 -23.29 19.17 -24.03
CA PHE A 9 -23.27 18.51 -22.74
C PHE A 9 -21.99 17.68 -22.66
N GLY A 10 -20.95 18.26 -22.04
CA GLY A 10 -19.72 17.56 -21.70
C GLY A 10 -20.01 16.51 -20.63
N ASN A 11 -19.78 15.24 -20.98
CA ASN A 11 -19.79 14.09 -20.07
C ASN A 11 -18.83 14.37 -18.89
N PRO A 12 -19.21 14.14 -17.62
CA PRO A 12 -18.25 14.23 -16.54
C PRO A 12 -17.29 13.05 -16.69
N SER A 13 -16.09 13.31 -17.18
CA SER A 13 -14.97 12.40 -17.06
C SER A 13 -14.87 11.99 -15.61
N SER A 14 -15.23 10.72 -15.34
CA SER A 14 -14.94 10.03 -14.10
C SER A 14 -13.48 10.34 -13.79
N SER A 15 -13.27 11.23 -12.82
CA SER A 15 -11.97 11.47 -12.23
C SER A 15 -11.68 10.23 -11.42
N GLY A 16 -11.34 9.14 -12.12
CA GLY A 16 -10.67 8.02 -11.54
C GLY A 16 -9.48 8.62 -10.82
N CYS A 17 -9.52 8.56 -9.49
CA CYS A 17 -8.44 8.97 -8.64
C CYS A 17 -7.24 8.15 -9.10
N ARG A 18 -6.45 8.69 -10.01
CA ARG A 18 -5.15 8.16 -10.34
C ARG A 18 -4.31 8.43 -9.12
N CYS A 19 -4.32 7.48 -8.19
CA CYS A 19 -3.23 7.31 -7.26
C CYS A 19 -2.04 6.92 -8.15
N THR A 20 -1.32 7.89 -8.67
CA THR A 20 0.04 7.67 -9.13
C THR A 20 0.82 7.28 -7.89
N MET A 21 0.94 5.98 -7.63
CA MET A 21 1.91 5.46 -6.68
C MET A 21 3.26 5.84 -7.28
N SER A 22 3.93 6.82 -6.69
CA SER A 22 5.35 7.04 -6.98
C SER A 22 6.05 5.76 -6.54
N ASN A 23 6.38 4.90 -7.50
CA ASN A 23 7.32 3.80 -7.32
C ASN A 23 8.71 4.41 -7.05
N GLY A 24 8.89 5.02 -5.88
CA GLY A 24 10.20 5.09 -5.26
C GLY A 24 10.66 3.64 -5.16
N LYS A 25 11.55 3.21 -6.05
CA LYS A 25 12.10 1.87 -6.04
C LYS A 25 12.95 1.72 -4.79
N PHE A 26 12.34 1.38 -3.67
CA PHE A 26 13.07 1.06 -2.45
C PHE A 26 13.75 -0.29 -2.66
N GLU A 27 15.07 -0.25 -2.83
CA GLU A 27 15.87 -1.46 -2.94
C GLU A 27 16.23 -1.94 -1.53
N VAL A 28 15.29 -2.69 -0.93
CA VAL A 28 15.55 -3.42 0.31
C VAL A 28 15.91 -4.86 -0.02
N LYS A 29 17.06 -5.31 0.50
CA LYS A 29 17.42 -6.73 0.45
C LYS A 29 16.29 -7.52 1.10
N LYS A 30 15.75 -8.48 0.34
CA LYS A 30 14.69 -9.37 0.82
C LYS A 30 15.17 -10.18 2.02
N PHE A 31 14.31 -10.38 3.00
CA PHE A 31 14.59 -11.24 4.13
C PHE A 31 14.43 -12.70 3.75
N ASP A 32 15.50 -13.46 3.99
CA ASP A 32 15.62 -14.89 3.70
C ASP A 32 15.46 -15.76 4.95
N GLY A 33 15.35 -15.17 6.14
CA GLY A 33 15.33 -15.89 7.43
C GLY A 33 16.68 -15.98 8.14
N THR A 34 17.78 -15.54 7.51
CA THR A 34 19.14 -15.69 8.05
C THR A 34 19.83 -14.36 8.38
N SER A 35 19.48 -13.30 7.64
CA SER A 35 20.01 -11.96 7.89
C SER A 35 19.51 -11.34 9.21
N ASN A 36 20.13 -10.24 9.66
CA ASN A 36 19.70 -9.56 10.89
C ASN A 36 18.26 -9.05 10.75
N PHE A 37 17.35 -9.67 11.49
CA PHE A 37 15.93 -9.36 11.45
C PHE A 37 15.61 -7.93 11.87
N GLY A 38 16.25 -7.41 12.92
CA GLY A 38 16.03 -6.04 13.40
C GLY A 38 16.43 -4.98 12.36
N MET A 39 17.53 -5.20 11.63
CA MET A 39 17.93 -4.30 10.54
C MET A 39 16.96 -4.36 9.35
N TRP A 40 16.47 -5.55 9.01
CA TRP A 40 15.45 -5.70 7.98
C TRP A 40 14.14 -5.01 8.38
N GLN A 41 13.69 -5.23 9.62
CA GLN A 41 12.51 -4.58 10.19
C GLN A 41 12.60 -3.05 10.11
N CYS A 42 13.72 -2.48 10.54
CA CYS A 42 13.97 -1.03 10.47
C CYS A 42 13.75 -0.49 9.05
N LYS A 43 14.35 -1.13 8.04
CA LYS A 43 14.17 -0.73 6.63
C LYS A 43 12.74 -0.86 6.12
N VAL A 44 12.01 -1.91 6.52
CA VAL A 44 10.61 -2.11 6.11
C VAL A 44 9.71 -1.05 6.75
N VAL A 45 9.93 -0.71 8.02
CA VAL A 45 9.20 0.37 8.71
C VAL A 45 9.47 1.71 8.02
N ASP A 46 10.71 2.02 7.66
CA ASP A 46 11.04 3.25 6.93
C ASP A 46 10.28 3.36 5.60
N ILE A 47 10.16 2.25 4.85
CA ILE A 47 9.35 2.21 3.61
C ILE A 47 7.87 2.47 3.92
N LEU A 48 7.32 1.84 4.96
CA LEU A 48 5.91 2.00 5.31
C LEU A 48 5.61 3.44 5.73
N ILE A 49 6.48 4.08 6.52
CA ILE A 49 6.36 5.49 6.90
C ILE A 49 6.39 6.39 5.66
N GLN A 50 7.33 6.15 4.73
CA GLN A 50 7.42 6.91 3.47
C GLN A 50 6.20 6.76 2.55
N GLN A 51 5.37 5.75 2.79
CA GLN A 51 4.13 5.50 2.06
C GLN A 51 2.89 5.84 2.90
N GLU A 52 3.05 6.36 4.13
CA GLU A 52 1.97 6.64 5.09
C GLU A 52 1.13 5.40 5.43
N LEU A 53 1.80 4.25 5.56
CA LEU A 53 1.19 2.93 5.80
C LEU A 53 1.52 2.35 7.19
N ASP A 54 2.44 2.97 7.95
CA ASP A 54 2.92 2.50 9.25
C ASP A 54 1.80 2.27 10.26
N ILE A 55 0.73 3.07 10.19
CA ILE A 55 -0.46 2.92 11.04
C ILE A 55 -1.11 1.53 10.95
N ALA A 56 -0.95 0.82 9.82
CA ALA A 56 -1.52 -0.51 9.62
C ALA A 56 -0.73 -1.65 10.29
N LEU A 57 0.42 -1.35 10.89
CA LEU A 57 1.13 -2.27 11.77
C LEU A 57 0.50 -2.36 13.17
N ASP A 58 -0.39 -1.42 13.52
CA ASP A 58 -1.10 -1.43 14.80
C ASP A 58 -2.59 -1.75 14.61
N ASN A 59 -3.40 -1.49 15.64
CA ASN A 59 -4.85 -1.66 15.60
C ASN A 59 -5.50 -0.54 14.78
N ARG A 60 -6.62 -0.88 14.12
CA ARG A 60 -7.49 0.10 13.47
C ARG A 60 -7.94 1.13 14.51
N ARG A 61 -7.87 2.41 14.16
CA ARG A 61 -8.43 3.50 14.97
C ARG A 61 -9.94 3.65 14.72
N ASP A 62 -10.68 4.12 15.73
CA ASP A 62 -12.15 4.24 15.66
C ASP A 62 -12.63 5.34 14.69
N ASP A 63 -11.81 6.37 14.49
CA ASP A 63 -12.06 7.49 13.57
C ASP A 63 -11.86 7.12 12.10
N MET A 64 -11.30 5.94 11.81
CA MET A 64 -11.03 5.47 10.46
C MET A 64 -12.14 4.57 9.92
N THR A 65 -12.56 4.82 8.68
CA THR A 65 -13.52 3.93 8.03
C THR A 65 -12.92 2.55 7.79
N GLU A 66 -13.75 1.53 7.91
CA GLU A 66 -13.36 0.15 7.65
C GLU A 66 -12.88 -0.07 6.20
N LYS A 67 -13.37 0.73 5.24
CA LYS A 67 -12.89 0.69 3.85
C LYS A 67 -11.46 1.22 3.73
N ASP A 68 -11.17 2.36 4.36
CA ASP A 68 -9.85 2.99 4.30
C ASP A 68 -8.82 2.15 5.05
N TRP A 69 -9.19 1.63 6.22
CA TRP A 69 -8.35 0.70 6.97
C TRP A 69 -7.96 -0.52 6.13
N ARG A 70 -8.93 -1.18 5.48
CA ARG A 70 -8.64 -2.33 4.62
C ARG A 70 -7.67 -2.00 3.49
N LYS A 71 -7.73 -0.78 2.93
CA LYS A 71 -6.81 -0.34 1.89
C LYS A 71 -5.39 -0.24 2.45
N LEU A 72 -5.18 0.47 3.56
CA LEU A 72 -3.87 0.62 4.21
C LEU A 72 -3.29 -0.73 4.64
N ASN A 73 -4.12 -1.57 5.27
CA ASN A 73 -3.73 -2.91 5.68
C ASN A 73 -3.35 -3.80 4.49
N THR A 74 -4.10 -3.76 3.38
CA THR A 74 -3.77 -4.53 2.17
C THR A 74 -2.45 -4.07 1.55
N GLN A 75 -2.20 -2.76 1.50
CA GLN A 75 -0.95 -2.20 0.98
C GLN A 75 0.24 -2.59 1.87
N THR A 76 0.08 -2.51 3.19
CA THR A 76 1.09 -2.93 4.18
C THR A 76 1.45 -4.39 4.04
N CYS A 77 0.45 -5.28 3.98
CA CYS A 77 0.64 -6.71 3.70
C CYS A 77 1.40 -6.93 2.39
N SER A 78 1.14 -6.12 1.37
CA SER A 78 1.80 -6.24 0.07
C SER A 78 3.27 -5.84 0.15
N ILE A 79 3.59 -4.75 0.85
CA ILE A 79 4.98 -4.30 1.05
C ILE A 79 5.77 -5.31 1.88
N ILE A 80 5.23 -5.75 3.03
CA ILE A 80 5.91 -6.74 3.88
C ILE A 80 6.25 -7.98 3.05
N ARG A 81 5.26 -8.54 2.32
CA ARG A 81 5.52 -9.69 1.44
C ARG A 81 6.55 -9.36 0.36
N LEU A 82 6.53 -8.19 -0.29
CA LEU A 82 7.53 -7.83 -1.31
C LEU A 82 8.96 -7.83 -0.76
N CYS A 83 9.13 -7.51 0.52
CA CYS A 83 10.40 -7.52 1.24
C CYS A 83 10.86 -8.91 1.71
N LEU A 84 10.15 -9.98 1.36
CA LEU A 84 10.50 -11.38 1.67
C LEU A 84 10.99 -12.15 0.43
N THR A 85 11.85 -13.16 0.64
CA THR A 85 12.15 -14.15 -0.40
C THR A 85 10.95 -15.05 -0.69
N LYS A 86 11.05 -15.86 -1.75
CA LYS A 86 9.96 -16.76 -2.15
C LYS A 86 9.68 -17.79 -1.05
N GLU A 87 10.72 -18.30 -0.43
CA GLU A 87 10.69 -19.31 0.63
C GLU A 87 9.95 -18.76 1.85
N GLN A 88 10.30 -17.54 2.29
CA GLN A 88 9.63 -16.89 3.42
C GLN A 88 8.17 -16.52 3.10
N LYS A 89 7.87 -16.11 1.86
CA LYS A 89 6.49 -15.79 1.43
C LYS A 89 5.51 -16.95 1.61
N TYR A 90 5.93 -18.20 1.42
CA TYR A 90 5.03 -19.35 1.52
C TYR A 90 4.36 -19.47 2.89
N PHE A 91 5.08 -19.12 3.96
CA PHE A 91 4.55 -19.20 5.33
C PHE A 91 3.49 -18.14 5.61
N VAL A 92 3.51 -17.01 4.89
CA VAL A 92 2.71 -15.83 5.21
C VAL A 92 1.77 -15.38 4.10
N MET A 93 1.75 -16.08 2.95
CA MET A 93 1.01 -15.66 1.76
C MET A 93 -0.51 -15.56 1.96
N ARG A 94 -1.06 -16.28 2.95
CA ARG A 94 -2.50 -16.26 3.27
C ARG A 94 -2.88 -15.28 4.37
N GLU A 95 -1.93 -14.78 5.14
CA GLU A 95 -2.21 -13.82 6.20
C GLU A 95 -2.55 -12.47 5.58
N THR A 96 -3.70 -11.91 5.93
CA THR A 96 -4.24 -10.67 5.35
C THR A 96 -4.15 -9.49 6.30
N ASN A 97 -3.69 -9.69 7.52
CA ASN A 97 -3.54 -8.66 8.55
C ASN A 97 -2.06 -8.23 8.69
N GLY A 98 -1.78 -6.95 8.49
CA GLY A 98 -0.44 -6.38 8.52
C GLY A 98 0.24 -6.54 9.89
N LYS A 99 -0.52 -6.33 10.97
CA LYS A 99 -0.06 -6.54 12.34
C LYS A 99 0.29 -7.99 12.67
N LYS A 100 -0.34 -8.98 12.02
CA LYS A 100 0.04 -10.40 12.19
C LYS A 100 1.25 -10.82 11.36
N LEU A 101 1.54 -10.09 10.28
CA LEU A 101 2.75 -10.29 9.46
C LEU A 101 4.00 -9.67 10.08
N TRP A 102 3.81 -8.80 11.08
CA TRP A 102 4.84 -8.05 11.77
C TRP A 102 5.17 -8.70 13.12
#